data_AF-A0A1I0PR79-F1
#
_entry.id   AF-A0A1I0PR79-F1
#
_cell.length_a   1.000
_cell.length_b   1.000
_cell.length_c   1.000
_cell.angle_alpha   90.00
_cell.angle_beta   90.00
_cell.angle_gamma   90.00
#
_symmetry.space_group_name_H-M   'P 1'
#
loop_
_entity.id
_entity.type
_entity.pdbx_description
1 polymer ?
#
loop_
_entity_poly.entity_id
_entity_poly.type
_entity_poly.pdbx_seq_one_letter_code
_entity_poly.pdbx_strand_id
1 'polypeptide(L)'
;MTIGSFLKACATRWRWFAASVAVVMLLAIVYLVVTPPKYTRKAQVLVKEENGMGAIMGQLGGLAELGGLIGLGGSQNVYNELYAMQSSWLLLNVVDQLHLDMSYTVKGIRNRDLYAETLPVTVTFKDITAEDDVRMKLRLSRNGDVRIWKLKKNDDSYPDELTGKVGQTLKSSIGNIEVKATPYLQKMDDDEMTITVKRTEPMAMVELIKKKRLSVVVGSRDASIIDIKYKDVSKQRATDVINAVIAEYRKEANDDRDAQTAVSERYVIERLASLENELRTLDQRVADYKSKTMMPDLEVMAKVYAEGAKDISAAHLELSNQLYVAQAIRDYLRDESKKDELLPALLVADNKALADQVGEYNTLQLQRSKIVASSSKESPLVRDIDRQLSAMHDAVLTSAENAIKQLKLQLKSVTAKENEGKQLLASAPKKAIGGLGDERDWRVLNEVYVFLLQKREEAQMSKALRNDIRVLTPPLGVKEQSAPVKKNILFGAFLLGLFLPACAIFVRERNARA
;
A
#
# COMPACT_ATOMS: atom_id res chain seq x y z
N MET A 1 -12.72 22.23 -74.52
CA MET A 1 -14.06 21.62 -74.40
C MET A 1 -14.87 22.51 -73.49
N THR A 2 -15.94 23.15 -73.96
CA THR A 2 -16.78 23.99 -73.08
C THR A 2 -17.64 23.08 -72.20
N ILE A 3 -17.77 23.41 -70.91
CA ILE A 3 -18.52 22.61 -69.92
C ILE A 3 -19.94 22.29 -70.41
N GLY A 4 -20.58 23.24 -71.11
CA GLY A 4 -21.92 23.03 -71.70
C GLY A 4 -21.99 21.98 -72.82
N SER A 5 -20.92 21.78 -73.59
CA SER A 5 -20.88 20.76 -74.66
C SER A 5 -20.76 19.33 -74.09
N PHE A 6 -19.97 19.16 -73.04
CA PHE A 6 -19.82 17.90 -72.32
C PHE A 6 -21.13 17.46 -71.64
N LEU A 7 -21.78 18.40 -70.95
CA LEU A 7 -23.04 18.12 -70.25
C LEU A 7 -24.15 17.71 -71.22
N LYS A 8 -24.23 18.34 -72.41
CA LYS A 8 -25.15 17.91 -73.47
C LYS A 8 -24.83 16.50 -73.99
N ALA A 9 -23.56 16.18 -74.23
CA ALA A 9 -23.16 14.83 -74.67
C ALA A 9 -23.50 13.74 -73.64
N CYS A 10 -23.34 14.04 -72.35
CA CYS A 10 -23.76 13.17 -71.25
C CYS A 10 -25.28 12.99 -71.20
N ALA A 11 -26.06 14.07 -71.35
CA ALA A 11 -27.52 14.01 -71.35
C ALA A 11 -28.09 13.21 -72.53
N THR A 12 -27.52 13.34 -73.72
CA THR A 12 -27.96 12.58 -74.92
C THR A 12 -27.72 11.07 -74.77
N ARG A 13 -26.71 10.66 -73.99
CA ARG A 13 -26.33 9.25 -73.78
C ARG A 13 -26.77 8.72 -72.41
N TRP A 14 -27.81 9.27 -71.79
CA TRP A 14 -28.27 8.88 -70.45
C TRP A 14 -28.52 7.36 -70.28
N ARG A 15 -28.92 6.65 -71.35
CA ARG A 15 -29.10 5.18 -71.35
C ARG A 15 -27.80 4.43 -71.01
N TRP A 16 -26.64 4.94 -71.42
CA TRP A 16 -25.33 4.38 -71.07
C TRP A 16 -24.98 4.60 -69.60
N PHE A 17 -25.37 5.75 -69.03
CA PHE A 17 -25.25 6.01 -67.60
C PHE A 17 -26.15 5.08 -66.79
N ALA A 18 -27.42 4.96 -67.18
CA ALA A 18 -28.37 4.06 -66.53
C ALA A 18 -27.90 2.59 -66.57
N ALA A 19 -27.42 2.11 -67.72
CA ALA A 19 -26.88 0.77 -67.86
C ALA A 19 -25.61 0.56 -67.02
N SER A 20 -24.67 1.51 -67.00
CA SER A 20 -23.46 1.41 -66.18
C SER A 20 -23.77 1.39 -64.69
N VAL A 21 -24.65 2.28 -64.22
CA VAL A 21 -25.12 2.28 -62.82
C VAL A 21 -25.78 0.96 -62.48
N ALA A 22 -26.65 0.42 -63.33
CA ALA A 22 -27.32 -0.86 -63.09
C ALA A 22 -26.32 -2.03 -62.95
N VAL A 23 -25.31 -2.11 -63.82
CA VAL A 23 -24.28 -3.15 -63.76
C VAL A 23 -23.43 -3.03 -62.50
N VAL A 24 -22.95 -1.83 -62.17
CA VAL A 24 -22.10 -1.62 -60.98
C VAL A 24 -22.90 -1.85 -59.69
N MET A 25 -24.17 -1.46 -59.65
CA MET A 25 -25.08 -1.74 -58.54
C MET A 25 -25.34 -3.23 -58.37
N LEU A 26 -25.54 -3.98 -59.46
CA LEU A 26 -25.70 -5.43 -59.42
C LEU A 26 -24.43 -6.10 -58.86
N LEU A 27 -23.24 -5.69 -59.31
CA LEU A 27 -21.98 -6.18 -58.78
C LEU A 27 -21.81 -5.86 -57.29
N ALA A 28 -22.21 -4.65 -56.86
CA ALA A 28 -22.18 -4.25 -55.45
C ALA A 28 -23.15 -5.08 -54.59
N ILE A 29 -24.35 -5.39 -55.09
CA ILE A 29 -25.30 -6.27 -54.41
C ILE A 29 -24.75 -7.69 -54.31
N VAL A 30 -24.19 -8.24 -55.39
CA VAL A 30 -23.53 -9.56 -55.38
C VAL A 30 -22.39 -9.58 -54.36
N TYR A 31 -21.55 -8.53 -54.33
CA TYR A 31 -20.48 -8.39 -53.33
C TYR A 31 -21.02 -8.39 -51.90
N LEU A 32 -22.10 -7.65 -51.63
CA LEU A 32 -22.76 -7.63 -50.32
C LEU A 32 -23.38 -8.98 -49.95
N VAL A 33 -23.89 -9.74 -50.93
CA VAL A 33 -24.46 -11.09 -50.74
C VAL A 33 -23.39 -12.14 -50.52
N VAL A 34 -22.19 -12.02 -51.08
CA VAL A 34 -21.13 -13.03 -50.93
C VAL A 34 -20.24 -12.75 -49.71
N THR A 35 -20.00 -11.49 -49.37
CA THR A 35 -19.06 -11.10 -48.29
C THR A 35 -19.63 -11.40 -46.89
N PRO A 36 -18.91 -12.13 -46.03
CA PRO A 36 -19.35 -12.39 -44.65
C PRO A 36 -19.46 -11.10 -43.82
N PRO A 37 -20.53 -10.94 -43.01
CA PRO A 37 -20.65 -9.81 -42.10
C PRO A 37 -19.61 -9.91 -40.98
N LYS A 38 -18.96 -8.80 -40.66
CA LYS A 38 -18.08 -8.66 -39.50
C LYS A 38 -18.76 -7.79 -38.46
N TYR A 39 -18.72 -8.23 -37.22
CA TYR A 39 -19.23 -7.55 -36.04
C TYR A 39 -18.05 -7.08 -35.19
N THR A 40 -18.15 -5.85 -34.69
CA THR A 40 -17.17 -5.29 -33.74
C THR A 40 -17.80 -5.28 -32.35
N ARG A 41 -17.12 -5.90 -31.38
CA ARG A 41 -17.41 -5.73 -29.95
C ARG A 41 -16.39 -4.78 -29.35
N LYS A 42 -16.84 -3.96 -28.39
CA LYS A 42 -16.03 -2.99 -27.66
C LYS A 42 -16.24 -3.18 -26.16
N ALA A 43 -15.16 -3.22 -25.40
CA ALA A 43 -15.16 -3.10 -23.94
C ALA A 43 -14.32 -1.90 -23.51
N GLN A 44 -14.57 -1.41 -22.30
CA GLN A 44 -13.80 -0.33 -21.69
C GLN A 44 -13.36 -0.78 -20.30
N VAL A 45 -12.05 -0.70 -20.05
CA VAL A 45 -11.43 -1.11 -18.80
C VAL A 45 -10.73 0.09 -18.19
N LEU A 46 -11.01 0.33 -16.91
CA LEU A 46 -10.26 1.27 -16.08
C LEU A 46 -9.13 0.50 -15.41
N VAL A 47 -7.90 0.94 -15.65
CA VAL A 47 -6.73 0.47 -14.91
C VAL A 47 -6.44 1.50 -13.84
N LYS A 48 -6.64 1.12 -12.57
CA LYS A 48 -6.26 1.99 -11.46
C LYS A 48 -4.76 1.93 -11.26
N GLU A 49 -4.16 3.10 -11.13
CA GLU A 49 -2.81 3.23 -10.61
C GLU A 49 -2.88 3.14 -9.09
N GLU A 50 -2.24 2.14 -8.52
CA GLU A 50 -1.98 2.11 -7.08
C GLU A 50 -0.49 2.35 -6.88
N ASN A 51 -0.17 3.40 -6.13
CA ASN A 51 1.18 3.63 -5.63
C ASN A 51 1.47 2.55 -4.60
N GLY A 52 1.90 1.37 -5.05
CA GLY A 52 2.21 0.24 -4.18
C GLY A 52 3.44 0.48 -3.28
N MET A 53 4.01 -0.60 -2.74
CA MET A 53 5.21 -0.60 -1.87
C MET A 53 6.44 0.16 -2.44
N GLY A 54 6.48 0.45 -3.73
CA GLY A 54 7.47 1.35 -4.34
C GLY A 54 7.40 2.79 -3.80
N ALA A 55 6.23 3.26 -3.37
CA ALA A 55 6.08 4.53 -2.65
C ALA A 55 6.69 4.48 -1.25
N ILE A 56 6.71 3.30 -0.60
CA ILE A 56 7.35 3.09 0.70
C ILE A 56 8.88 3.16 0.56
N MET A 57 9.45 2.51 -0.46
CA MET A 57 10.88 2.61 -0.78
C MET A 57 11.29 4.05 -1.16
N GLY A 58 10.44 4.76 -1.89
CA GLY A 58 10.68 6.15 -2.24
C GLY A 58 10.52 7.15 -1.08
N GLN A 59 9.74 6.80 -0.04
CA GLN A 59 9.69 7.53 1.24
C GLN A 59 10.93 7.28 2.11
N LEU A 60 11.49 6.06 2.12
CA LEU A 60 12.78 5.78 2.79
C LEU A 60 13.97 6.54 2.16
N GLY A 61 13.87 6.91 0.88
CA GLY A 61 14.90 7.65 0.14
C GLY A 61 14.60 9.13 -0.09
N GLY A 62 13.48 9.68 0.40
CA GLY A 62 13.08 11.09 0.22
C GLY A 62 12.87 11.57 -1.23
N LEU A 63 13.04 10.69 -2.22
CA LEU A 63 13.02 11.03 -3.65
C LEU A 63 11.67 10.74 -4.33
N ALA A 64 10.74 10.03 -3.66
CA ALA A 64 9.38 9.82 -4.20
C ALA A 64 8.61 11.14 -4.37
N GLU A 65 8.73 12.06 -3.42
CA GLU A 65 8.00 13.34 -3.47
C GLU A 65 8.55 14.27 -4.57
N LEU A 66 9.87 14.21 -4.86
CA LEU A 66 10.46 14.90 -6.00
C LEU A 66 9.99 14.30 -7.34
N GLY A 67 9.79 12.98 -7.40
CA GLY A 67 9.18 12.30 -8.54
C GLY A 67 7.72 12.72 -8.80
N GLY A 68 6.96 13.09 -7.78
CA GLY A 68 5.62 13.66 -7.97
C GLY A 68 5.62 15.07 -8.59
N LEU A 69 6.66 15.86 -8.30
CA LEU A 69 6.78 17.28 -8.70
C LEU A 69 7.30 17.51 -10.13
N ILE A 70 7.99 16.54 -10.73
CA ILE A 70 8.62 16.68 -12.07
C ILE A 70 7.68 16.18 -13.21
N GLY A 71 6.42 15.80 -12.91
CA GLY A 71 5.41 15.47 -13.93
C GLY A 71 5.65 14.16 -14.72
N LEU A 72 6.48 13.26 -14.20
CA LEU A 72 6.95 12.02 -14.83
C LEU A 72 6.18 10.75 -14.39
N GLY A 73 5.10 10.88 -13.60
CA GLY A 73 4.41 9.73 -12.98
C GLY A 73 3.16 9.15 -13.67
N GLY A 74 2.47 9.85 -14.57
CA GLY A 74 1.09 9.43 -14.95
C GLY A 74 0.85 8.95 -16.39
N SER A 75 1.78 9.16 -17.33
CA SER A 75 1.49 8.94 -18.76
C SER A 75 2.14 7.70 -19.39
N GLN A 76 3.23 7.18 -18.82
CA GLN A 76 3.90 5.99 -19.35
C GLN A 76 3.18 4.70 -18.95
N ASN A 77 2.43 4.72 -17.84
CA ASN A 77 1.85 3.53 -17.25
C ASN A 77 0.70 2.95 -18.09
N VAL A 78 -0.24 3.77 -18.56
CA VAL A 78 -1.39 3.30 -19.37
C VAL A 78 -0.95 2.65 -20.70
N TYR A 79 0.17 3.10 -21.28
CA TYR A 79 0.74 2.48 -22.49
C TYR A 79 1.37 1.13 -22.19
N ASN A 80 2.04 0.98 -21.05
CA ASN A 80 2.60 -0.31 -20.63
C ASN A 80 1.48 -1.34 -20.49
N GLU A 81 0.39 -0.97 -19.83
CA GLU A 81 -0.79 -1.83 -19.64
C GLU A 81 -1.48 -2.17 -20.97
N LEU A 82 -1.53 -1.21 -21.91
CA LEU A 82 -1.98 -1.47 -23.27
C LEU A 82 -1.12 -2.52 -23.99
N TYR A 83 0.21 -2.40 -23.91
CA TYR A 83 1.12 -3.35 -24.55
C TYR A 83 1.06 -4.72 -23.89
N ALA A 84 0.88 -4.78 -22.56
CA ALA A 84 0.65 -6.02 -21.83
C ALA A 84 -0.61 -6.74 -22.33
N MET A 85 -1.73 -6.03 -22.51
CA MET A 85 -2.95 -6.59 -23.11
C MET A 85 -2.80 -7.04 -24.58
N GLN A 86 -1.79 -6.54 -25.29
CA GLN A 86 -1.46 -6.94 -26.67
C GLN A 86 -0.28 -7.93 -26.75
N SER A 87 0.25 -8.37 -25.61
CA SER A 87 1.41 -9.24 -25.57
C SER A 87 1.09 -10.57 -26.27
N SER A 88 2.09 -11.13 -26.97
CA SER A 88 1.87 -12.39 -27.69
C SER A 88 1.64 -13.55 -26.72
N TRP A 89 2.25 -13.52 -25.54
CA TRP A 89 2.08 -14.50 -24.48
C TRP A 89 0.64 -14.53 -23.95
N LEU A 90 0.08 -13.36 -23.59
CA LEU A 90 -1.30 -13.27 -23.12
C LEU A 90 -2.28 -13.76 -24.18
N LEU A 91 -2.07 -13.36 -25.44
CA LEU A 91 -2.94 -13.79 -26.52
C LEU A 91 -2.79 -15.28 -26.84
N LEU A 92 -1.62 -15.88 -26.61
CA LEU A 92 -1.43 -17.33 -26.73
C LEU A 92 -2.29 -18.06 -25.70
N ASN A 93 -2.26 -17.64 -24.44
CA ASN A 93 -3.12 -18.21 -23.39
C ASN A 93 -4.62 -18.07 -23.73
N VAL A 94 -5.02 -16.93 -24.29
CA VAL A 94 -6.41 -16.73 -24.77
C VAL A 94 -6.76 -17.65 -25.94
N VAL A 95 -5.83 -17.85 -26.88
CA VAL A 95 -6.02 -18.78 -28.01
C VAL A 95 -6.19 -20.21 -27.50
N ASP A 96 -5.38 -20.62 -26.53
CA ASP A 96 -5.43 -21.96 -25.95
C ASP A 96 -6.69 -22.17 -25.10
N GLN A 97 -7.04 -21.20 -24.24
CA GLN A 97 -8.22 -21.27 -23.38
C GLN A 97 -9.52 -21.36 -24.16
N LEU A 98 -9.62 -20.63 -25.28
CA LEU A 98 -10.82 -20.59 -26.12
C LEU A 98 -10.75 -21.54 -27.32
N HIS A 99 -9.67 -22.31 -27.46
CA HIS A 99 -9.38 -23.19 -28.61
C HIS A 99 -9.56 -22.48 -29.96
N LEU A 100 -9.03 -21.26 -30.08
CA LEU A 100 -9.16 -20.44 -31.29
C LEU A 100 -8.26 -20.91 -32.45
N ASP A 101 -7.32 -21.80 -32.16
CA ASP A 101 -6.50 -22.52 -33.14
C ASP A 101 -7.38 -23.36 -34.09
N MET A 102 -8.53 -23.84 -33.59
CA MET A 102 -9.50 -24.63 -34.33
C MET A 102 -10.61 -23.75 -34.95
N SER A 103 -10.81 -23.91 -36.25
CA SER A 103 -11.87 -23.23 -37.00
C SER A 103 -12.76 -24.21 -37.74
N TYR A 104 -14.07 -23.95 -37.68
CA TYR A 104 -15.11 -24.79 -38.25
C TYR A 104 -15.97 -23.94 -39.18
N THR A 105 -15.97 -24.26 -40.47
CA THR A 105 -16.70 -23.48 -41.47
C THR A 105 -17.59 -24.36 -42.33
N VAL A 106 -18.85 -23.98 -42.46
CA VAL A 106 -19.83 -24.65 -43.32
C VAL A 106 -19.97 -23.88 -44.62
N LYS A 107 -19.94 -24.61 -45.75
CA LYS A 107 -20.12 -24.01 -47.07
C LYS A 107 -21.61 -23.76 -47.33
N GLY A 108 -21.94 -22.55 -47.73
CA GLY A 108 -23.28 -22.16 -48.17
C GLY A 108 -23.19 -21.05 -49.22
N ILE A 109 -24.27 -20.29 -49.44
CA ILE A 109 -24.24 -19.06 -50.26
C ILE A 109 -23.24 -18.05 -49.67
N ARG A 110 -23.18 -18.01 -48.33
CA ARG A 110 -22.11 -17.41 -47.55
C ARG A 110 -21.49 -18.48 -46.67
N ASN A 111 -20.17 -18.47 -46.54
CA ASN A 111 -19.50 -19.32 -45.57
C ASN A 111 -19.93 -18.90 -44.16
N ARG A 112 -20.35 -19.88 -43.35
CA ARG A 112 -20.75 -19.68 -41.95
C ARG A 112 -19.70 -20.31 -41.05
N ASP A 113 -19.13 -19.51 -40.15
CA ASP A 113 -18.26 -20.03 -39.09
C ASP A 113 -19.12 -20.54 -37.93
N LEU A 114 -18.81 -21.74 -37.45
CA LEU A 114 -19.43 -22.34 -36.28
C LEU A 114 -18.56 -22.07 -35.05
N TYR A 115 -19.19 -21.59 -33.99
CA TYR A 115 -18.55 -21.31 -32.71
C TYR A 115 -19.56 -21.42 -31.56
N ALA A 116 -19.10 -21.92 -30.41
CA ALA A 116 -19.90 -22.09 -29.19
C ALA A 116 -21.26 -22.77 -29.45
N GLU A 117 -22.38 -22.06 -29.33
CA GLU A 117 -23.74 -22.62 -29.45
C GLU A 117 -24.09 -23.14 -30.84
N THR A 118 -23.34 -22.73 -31.86
CA THR A 118 -23.54 -23.18 -33.25
C THR A 118 -22.62 -24.34 -33.63
N LEU A 119 -21.74 -24.78 -32.73
CA LEU A 119 -20.76 -25.83 -33.00
C LEU A 119 -21.29 -27.17 -32.50
N PRO A 120 -21.65 -28.13 -33.38
CA PRO A 120 -22.23 -29.41 -32.97
C PRO A 120 -21.19 -30.46 -32.54
N VAL A 121 -19.94 -30.32 -32.97
CA VAL A 121 -18.83 -31.24 -32.65
C VAL A 121 -17.52 -30.50 -32.49
N THR A 122 -16.66 -31.02 -31.62
CA THR A 122 -15.26 -30.58 -31.49
C THR A 122 -14.33 -31.69 -32.00
N VAL A 123 -13.26 -31.29 -32.69
CA VAL A 123 -12.24 -32.20 -33.20
C VAL A 123 -10.96 -31.98 -32.43
N THR A 124 -10.35 -33.06 -31.96
CA THR A 124 -9.05 -33.04 -31.30
C THR A 124 -8.10 -33.99 -32.02
N PHE A 125 -6.86 -33.54 -32.19
CA PHE A 125 -5.79 -34.32 -32.78
C PHE A 125 -4.80 -34.68 -31.69
N LYS A 126 -4.48 -35.97 -31.51
CA LYS A 126 -3.59 -36.40 -30.41
C LYS A 126 -2.11 -36.41 -30.78
N ASP A 127 -1.80 -36.70 -32.04
CA ASP A 127 -0.43 -36.99 -32.49
C ASP A 127 0.15 -35.91 -33.43
N ILE A 128 -0.29 -34.65 -33.28
CA ILE A 128 0.22 -33.51 -34.06
C ILE A 128 0.96 -32.51 -33.18
N THR A 129 1.98 -31.86 -33.72
CA THR A 129 2.76 -30.85 -32.99
C THR A 129 2.02 -29.51 -32.97
N ALA A 130 2.43 -28.58 -32.10
CA ALA A 130 1.84 -27.24 -32.02
C ALA A 130 1.98 -26.45 -33.35
N GLU A 131 3.05 -26.73 -34.11
CA GLU A 131 3.41 -26.05 -35.36
C GLU A 131 2.63 -26.55 -36.58
N ASP A 132 1.91 -27.68 -36.45
CA ASP A 132 1.24 -28.33 -37.57
C ASP A 132 -0.09 -27.64 -37.95
N ASP A 133 -0.18 -27.16 -39.19
CA ASP A 133 -1.41 -26.70 -39.83
C ASP A 133 -2.16 -27.90 -40.42
N VAL A 134 -3.41 -28.12 -39.99
CA VAL A 134 -4.24 -29.25 -40.44
C VAL A 134 -5.54 -28.76 -41.06
N ARG A 135 -5.94 -29.36 -42.20
CA ARG A 135 -7.24 -29.10 -42.83
C ARG A 135 -7.92 -30.40 -43.21
N MET A 136 -9.22 -30.50 -42.96
CA MET A 136 -10.05 -31.63 -43.38
C MET A 136 -11.47 -31.20 -43.72
N LYS A 137 -12.21 -32.09 -44.38
CA LYS A 137 -13.66 -32.04 -44.46
C LYS A 137 -14.27 -33.12 -43.61
N LEU A 138 -15.32 -32.76 -42.90
CA LEU A 138 -16.07 -33.58 -41.97
C LEU A 138 -17.55 -33.52 -42.37
N ARG A 139 -18.15 -34.64 -42.75
CA ARG A 139 -19.61 -34.78 -42.88
C ARG A 139 -20.11 -35.38 -41.59
N LEU A 140 -21.08 -34.70 -41.00
CA LEU A 140 -21.70 -35.04 -39.74
C LEU A 140 -23.19 -35.24 -39.98
N SER A 141 -23.71 -36.40 -39.58
CA SER A 141 -25.15 -36.65 -39.51
C SER A 141 -25.66 -36.40 -38.09
N ARG A 142 -26.94 -36.02 -37.95
CA ARG A 142 -27.61 -35.87 -36.66
C ARG A 142 -27.59 -37.15 -35.81
N ASN A 143 -27.54 -38.32 -36.46
CA ASN A 143 -27.44 -39.62 -35.80
C ASN A 143 -26.03 -39.91 -35.22
N GLY A 144 -25.09 -38.99 -35.39
CA GLY A 144 -23.72 -39.10 -34.90
C GLY A 144 -22.79 -39.86 -35.85
N ASP A 145 -23.21 -40.13 -37.09
CA ASP A 145 -22.33 -40.69 -38.11
C ASP A 145 -21.38 -39.62 -38.66
N VAL A 146 -20.12 -39.99 -38.82
CA VAL A 146 -19.02 -39.12 -39.19
C VAL A 146 -18.27 -39.68 -40.39
N ARG A 147 -18.02 -38.83 -41.39
CA ARG A 147 -17.08 -39.12 -42.49
C ARG A 147 -16.06 -38.01 -42.63
N ILE A 148 -14.78 -38.37 -42.69
CA ILE A 148 -13.66 -37.44 -42.85
C ILE A 148 -12.95 -37.71 -44.18
N TRP A 149 -12.62 -36.66 -44.94
CA TRP A 149 -11.86 -36.76 -46.18
C TRP A 149 -11.10 -35.47 -46.49
N LYS A 150 -10.25 -35.49 -47.53
CA LYS A 150 -9.41 -34.35 -47.96
C LYS A 150 -8.54 -33.81 -46.83
N LEU A 151 -7.87 -34.75 -46.16
CA LEU A 151 -6.97 -34.46 -45.06
C LEU A 151 -5.68 -33.85 -45.61
N LYS A 152 -5.24 -32.74 -45.01
CA LYS A 152 -4.00 -32.06 -45.33
C LYS A 152 -3.26 -31.65 -44.07
N LYS A 153 -1.93 -31.79 -44.08
CA LYS A 153 -1.01 -31.36 -43.02
C LYS A 153 0.17 -30.61 -43.65
N ASN A 154 0.42 -29.36 -43.25
CA ASN A 154 1.57 -28.54 -43.72
C ASN A 154 1.81 -28.58 -45.25
N ASP A 155 0.72 -28.54 -46.04
CA ASP A 155 0.64 -28.69 -47.51
C ASP A 155 0.63 -30.12 -48.10
N ASP A 156 1.03 -31.14 -47.34
CA ASP A 156 0.91 -32.53 -47.79
C ASP A 156 -0.55 -32.99 -47.76
N SER A 157 -0.98 -33.67 -48.82
CA SER A 157 -2.32 -34.22 -48.94
C SER A 157 -2.32 -35.72 -48.69
N TYR A 158 -3.24 -36.15 -47.83
CA TYR A 158 -3.37 -37.54 -47.43
C TYR A 158 -4.67 -38.11 -48.02
N PRO A 159 -4.64 -39.29 -48.66
CA PRO A 159 -5.81 -39.88 -49.31
C PRO A 159 -6.79 -40.54 -48.34
N ASP A 160 -6.54 -40.47 -47.02
CA ASP A 160 -7.40 -41.08 -46.00
C ASP A 160 -8.86 -40.64 -46.11
N GLU A 161 -9.75 -41.62 -46.20
CA GLU A 161 -11.18 -41.47 -45.95
C GLU A 161 -11.57 -42.30 -44.74
N LEU A 162 -12.04 -41.63 -43.69
CA LEU A 162 -12.38 -42.26 -42.42
C LEU A 162 -13.89 -42.20 -42.22
N THR A 163 -14.47 -43.30 -41.75
CA THR A 163 -15.88 -43.35 -41.35
C THR A 163 -15.97 -43.90 -39.94
N GLY A 164 -16.90 -43.37 -39.15
CA GLY A 164 -17.14 -43.82 -37.78
C GLY A 164 -18.24 -43.03 -37.12
N LYS A 165 -18.29 -43.08 -35.79
CA LYS A 165 -19.28 -42.35 -35.00
C LYS A 165 -18.64 -41.32 -34.08
N VAL A 166 -19.39 -40.29 -33.73
CA VAL A 166 -18.99 -39.31 -32.71
C VAL A 166 -18.67 -40.04 -31.40
N GLY A 167 -17.57 -39.65 -30.74
CA GLY A 167 -17.02 -40.29 -29.55
C GLY A 167 -15.99 -41.38 -29.84
N GLN A 168 -15.81 -41.80 -31.10
CA GLN A 168 -14.78 -42.75 -31.48
C GLN A 168 -13.47 -42.04 -31.87
N THR A 169 -12.35 -42.68 -31.57
CA THR A 169 -11.03 -42.25 -32.06
C THR A 169 -10.77 -42.91 -33.41
N LEU A 170 -10.62 -42.10 -34.45
CA LEU A 170 -10.35 -42.52 -35.82
C LEU A 170 -8.85 -42.46 -36.09
N LYS A 171 -8.26 -43.60 -36.45
CA LYS A 171 -6.84 -43.69 -36.83
C LYS A 171 -6.66 -43.12 -38.23
N SER A 172 -5.78 -42.14 -38.39
CA SER A 172 -5.46 -41.53 -39.68
C SER A 172 -3.95 -41.48 -39.91
N SER A 173 -3.53 -41.27 -41.16
CA SER A 173 -2.12 -41.09 -41.51
C SER A 173 -1.44 -39.86 -40.86
N ILE A 174 -2.22 -38.90 -40.33
CA ILE A 174 -1.68 -37.75 -39.59
C ILE A 174 -1.80 -37.89 -38.07
N GLY A 175 -2.21 -39.06 -37.58
CA GLY A 175 -2.45 -39.32 -36.16
C GLY A 175 -3.90 -39.68 -35.82
N ASN A 176 -4.15 -39.86 -34.53
CA ASN A 176 -5.48 -40.16 -34.01
C ASN A 176 -6.35 -38.89 -33.96
N ILE A 177 -7.49 -38.96 -34.63
CA ILE A 177 -8.50 -37.89 -34.67
C ILE A 177 -9.67 -38.31 -33.79
N GLU A 178 -10.00 -37.49 -32.81
CA GLU A 178 -11.16 -37.70 -31.94
C GLU A 178 -12.22 -36.64 -32.24
N VAL A 179 -13.44 -37.08 -32.54
CA VAL A 179 -14.58 -36.19 -32.77
C VAL A 179 -15.54 -36.33 -31.60
N LYS A 180 -15.75 -35.26 -30.82
CA LYS A 180 -16.65 -35.25 -29.66
C LYS A 180 -17.93 -34.48 -29.95
N ALA A 181 -19.05 -34.99 -29.44
CA ALA A 181 -20.34 -34.31 -29.55
C ALA A 181 -20.37 -33.12 -28.59
N THR A 182 -20.92 -32.00 -29.03
CA THR A 182 -21.35 -30.95 -28.12
C THR A 182 -22.85 -31.11 -27.82
N PRO A 183 -23.38 -30.40 -26.80
CA PRO A 183 -24.82 -30.35 -26.54
C PRO A 183 -25.66 -29.83 -27.73
N TYR A 184 -25.01 -29.23 -28.74
CA TYR A 184 -25.67 -28.62 -29.90
C TYR A 184 -25.79 -29.57 -31.10
N LEU A 185 -25.25 -30.80 -31.02
CA LEU A 185 -25.42 -31.81 -32.06
C LEU A 185 -26.91 -32.08 -32.38
N GLN A 186 -27.74 -32.20 -31.35
CA GLN A 186 -29.18 -32.46 -31.52
C GLN A 186 -29.99 -31.25 -31.97
N LYS A 187 -29.38 -30.06 -31.98
CA LYS A 187 -29.97 -28.79 -32.40
C LYS A 187 -29.57 -28.39 -33.83
N MET A 188 -28.96 -29.30 -34.60
CA MET A 188 -28.70 -29.05 -36.02
C MET A 188 -30.01 -28.88 -36.78
N ASP A 189 -30.07 -27.84 -37.61
CA ASP A 189 -31.20 -27.57 -38.51
C ASP A 189 -31.25 -28.58 -39.67
N ASP A 190 -30.08 -28.97 -40.17
CA ASP A 190 -29.93 -29.92 -41.28
C ASP A 190 -29.64 -31.33 -40.75
N ASP A 191 -30.22 -32.35 -41.37
CA ASP A 191 -30.02 -33.77 -40.99
C ASP A 191 -28.58 -34.24 -41.26
N GLU A 192 -27.90 -33.55 -42.19
CA GLU A 192 -26.48 -33.69 -42.46
C GLU A 192 -25.81 -32.35 -42.75
N MET A 193 -24.59 -32.19 -42.26
CA MET A 193 -23.80 -30.98 -42.46
C MET A 193 -22.36 -31.31 -42.83
N THR A 194 -21.82 -30.62 -43.85
CA THR A 194 -20.39 -30.71 -44.19
C THR A 194 -19.64 -29.51 -43.61
N ILE A 195 -18.78 -29.79 -42.64
CA ILE A 195 -17.92 -28.85 -41.93
C ILE A 195 -16.50 -28.95 -42.52
N THR A 196 -15.90 -27.82 -42.86
CA THR A 196 -14.47 -27.73 -43.10
C THR A 196 -13.80 -27.41 -41.77
N VAL A 197 -12.96 -28.32 -41.28
CA VAL A 197 -12.22 -28.14 -40.04
C VAL A 197 -10.81 -27.73 -40.42
N LYS A 198 -10.34 -26.61 -39.88
CA LYS A 198 -8.96 -26.16 -40.02
C LYS A 198 -8.38 -25.87 -38.65
N ARG A 199 -7.28 -26.55 -38.32
CA ARG A 199 -6.36 -26.15 -37.25
C ARG A 199 -5.30 -25.23 -37.84
N THR A 200 -5.07 -24.11 -37.19
CA THR A 200 -3.97 -23.20 -37.47
C THR A 200 -3.00 -23.25 -36.31
N GLU A 201 -1.71 -23.19 -36.57
CA GLU A 201 -0.69 -23.01 -35.54
C GLU A 201 -1.10 -21.87 -34.55
N PRO A 202 -1.03 -22.09 -33.23
CA PRO A 202 -1.45 -21.10 -32.24
C PRO A 202 -0.76 -19.74 -32.39
N MET A 203 0.55 -19.71 -32.66
CA MET A 203 1.28 -18.46 -32.82
C MET A 203 0.89 -17.70 -34.10
N ALA A 204 0.66 -18.42 -35.20
CA ALA A 204 0.10 -17.84 -36.42
C ALA A 204 -1.32 -17.26 -36.19
N MET A 205 -2.13 -17.90 -35.33
CA MET A 205 -3.43 -17.37 -34.91
C MET A 205 -3.26 -16.09 -34.08
N VAL A 206 -2.31 -16.05 -33.13
CA VAL A 206 -1.98 -14.84 -32.35
C VAL A 206 -1.61 -13.69 -33.27
N GLU A 207 -0.73 -13.91 -34.25
CA GLU A 207 -0.38 -12.87 -35.23
C GLU A 207 -1.58 -12.36 -36.02
N LEU A 208 -2.46 -13.28 -36.46
CA LEU A 208 -3.68 -12.94 -37.18
C LEU A 208 -4.59 -12.06 -36.32
N ILE A 209 -4.76 -12.43 -35.04
CA ILE A 209 -5.53 -11.68 -34.07
C ILE A 209 -4.95 -10.27 -33.91
N LYS A 210 -3.65 -10.15 -33.61
CA LYS A 210 -2.95 -8.87 -33.40
C LYS A 210 -3.04 -7.96 -34.62
N LYS A 211 -2.81 -8.49 -35.82
CA LYS A 211 -2.73 -7.69 -37.04
C LYS A 211 -4.10 -7.27 -37.59
N LYS A 212 -5.15 -8.09 -37.40
CA LYS A 212 -6.41 -7.94 -38.17
C LYS A 212 -7.69 -7.90 -37.35
N ARG A 213 -7.72 -8.42 -36.12
CA ARG A 213 -8.98 -8.61 -35.36
C ARG A 213 -9.03 -7.80 -34.08
N LEU A 214 -7.95 -7.79 -33.31
CA LEU A 214 -7.84 -7.08 -32.04
C LEU A 214 -7.31 -5.67 -32.25
N SER A 215 -7.89 -4.70 -31.56
CA SER A 215 -7.41 -3.32 -31.47
C SER A 215 -7.58 -2.87 -30.03
N VAL A 216 -6.46 -2.62 -29.36
CA VAL A 216 -6.42 -2.05 -28.01
C VAL A 216 -5.85 -0.65 -28.14
N VAL A 217 -6.58 0.36 -27.67
CA VAL A 217 -6.18 1.77 -27.77
C VAL A 217 -6.48 2.48 -26.46
N VAL A 218 -5.71 3.52 -26.15
CA VAL A 218 -5.99 4.39 -25.00
C VAL A 218 -7.26 5.19 -25.30
N GLY A 219 -8.29 5.00 -24.47
CA GLY A 219 -9.57 5.71 -24.58
C GLY A 219 -9.53 7.09 -23.94
N SER A 220 -8.93 7.21 -22.77
CA SER A 220 -8.63 8.49 -22.10
C SER A 220 -7.35 8.33 -21.26
N ARG A 221 -6.42 9.27 -21.41
CA ARG A 221 -5.18 9.30 -20.64
C ARG A 221 -5.43 9.78 -19.21
N ASP A 222 -6.19 10.87 -19.07
CA ASP A 222 -6.47 11.49 -17.77
C ASP A 222 -7.28 10.57 -16.85
N ALA A 223 -8.02 9.62 -17.42
CA ALA A 223 -8.83 8.66 -16.69
C ALA A 223 -8.28 7.22 -16.73
N SER A 224 -7.08 6.97 -17.28
CA SER A 224 -6.47 5.63 -17.41
C SER A 224 -7.41 4.56 -17.99
N ILE A 225 -8.16 4.92 -19.04
CA ILE A 225 -9.15 4.05 -19.69
C ILE A 225 -8.54 3.41 -20.95
N ILE A 226 -8.67 2.09 -21.04
CA ILE A 226 -8.29 1.30 -22.23
C ILE A 226 -9.55 0.82 -22.95
N ASP A 227 -9.61 1.11 -24.25
CA ASP A 227 -10.65 0.64 -25.17
C ASP A 227 -10.16 -0.62 -25.88
N ILE A 228 -10.85 -1.74 -25.67
CA ILE A 228 -10.56 -3.02 -26.34
C ILE A 228 -11.64 -3.27 -27.40
N LYS A 229 -11.23 -3.50 -28.64
CA LYS A 229 -12.11 -3.79 -29.77
C LYS A 229 -11.71 -5.09 -30.44
N TYR A 230 -12.67 -5.96 -30.72
CA TYR A 230 -12.46 -7.18 -31.48
C TYR A 230 -13.44 -7.31 -32.63
N LYS A 231 -12.93 -7.63 -33.82
CA LYS A 231 -13.71 -7.79 -35.06
C LYS A 231 -13.76 -9.25 -35.48
N ASP A 232 -14.96 -9.80 -35.57
CA ASP A 232 -15.19 -11.20 -35.94
C ASP A 232 -16.51 -11.40 -36.69
N VAL A 233 -16.64 -12.51 -37.42
CA VAL A 233 -17.91 -12.95 -38.02
C VAL A 233 -18.88 -13.51 -36.96
N SER A 234 -18.37 -14.04 -35.85
CA SER A 234 -19.17 -14.49 -34.70
C SER A 234 -19.20 -13.44 -33.60
N LYS A 235 -20.41 -12.97 -33.29
CA LYS A 235 -20.65 -12.00 -32.19
C LYS A 235 -20.24 -12.54 -30.83
N GLN A 236 -20.42 -13.85 -30.61
CA GLN A 236 -20.10 -14.53 -29.36
C GLN A 236 -18.58 -14.69 -29.23
N ARG A 237 -17.90 -15.17 -30.28
CA ARG A 237 -16.43 -15.26 -30.31
C ARG A 237 -15.77 -13.92 -30.03
N ALA A 238 -16.28 -12.82 -30.61
CA ALA A 238 -15.75 -11.49 -30.33
C ALA A 238 -15.94 -11.05 -28.86
N THR A 239 -17.04 -11.43 -28.24
CA THR A 239 -17.32 -11.15 -26.81
C THR A 239 -16.41 -11.99 -25.91
N ASP A 240 -16.31 -13.28 -26.19
CA ASP A 240 -15.54 -14.23 -25.39
C ASP A 240 -14.04 -13.94 -25.45
N VAL A 241 -13.51 -13.58 -26.62
CA VAL A 241 -12.11 -13.17 -26.76
C VAL A 241 -11.80 -11.92 -25.95
N ILE A 242 -12.67 -10.90 -25.97
CA ILE A 242 -12.44 -9.69 -25.16
C ILE A 242 -12.49 -10.03 -23.66
N ASN A 243 -13.45 -10.86 -23.23
CA ASN A 243 -13.53 -11.29 -21.83
C ASN A 243 -12.30 -12.08 -21.40
N ALA A 244 -11.82 -13.01 -22.23
CA ALA A 244 -10.64 -13.80 -21.96
C ALA A 244 -9.37 -12.93 -21.89
N VAL A 245 -9.20 -11.96 -22.80
CA VAL A 245 -8.09 -11.00 -22.73
C VAL A 245 -8.12 -10.21 -21.42
N ILE A 246 -9.29 -9.72 -21.00
CA ILE A 246 -9.42 -8.98 -19.74
C ILE A 246 -9.14 -9.88 -18.54
N ALA A 247 -9.63 -11.13 -18.56
CA ALA A 247 -9.45 -12.08 -17.46
C ALA A 247 -7.98 -12.51 -17.32
N GLU A 248 -7.31 -12.83 -18.43
CA GLU A 248 -5.92 -13.25 -18.43
C GLU A 248 -5.00 -12.08 -18.03
N TYR A 249 -5.25 -10.88 -18.55
CA TYR A 249 -4.54 -9.68 -18.10
C TYR A 249 -4.71 -9.43 -16.60
N ARG A 250 -5.94 -9.57 -16.07
CA ARG A 250 -6.19 -9.40 -14.64
C ARG A 250 -5.43 -10.42 -13.80
N LYS A 251 -5.33 -11.66 -14.29
CA LYS A 251 -4.59 -12.72 -13.62
C LYS A 251 -3.09 -12.39 -13.60
N GLU A 252 -2.48 -12.12 -14.75
CA GLU A 252 -1.06 -11.76 -14.87
C GLU A 252 -0.71 -10.52 -14.03
N ALA A 253 -1.53 -9.47 -14.10
CA ALA A 253 -1.35 -8.25 -13.32
C ALA A 253 -1.45 -8.47 -11.79
N ASN A 254 -2.24 -9.44 -11.34
CA ASN A 254 -2.33 -9.81 -9.93
C ASN A 254 -1.13 -10.67 -9.51
N ASP A 255 -0.73 -11.64 -10.35
CA ASP A 255 0.40 -12.53 -10.09
C ASP A 255 1.71 -11.72 -9.96
N ASP A 256 1.96 -10.76 -10.86
CA ASP A 256 3.12 -9.87 -10.79
C ASP A 256 3.11 -9.00 -9.53
N ARG A 257 1.95 -8.47 -9.15
CA ARG A 257 1.78 -7.66 -7.93
C ARG A 257 1.98 -8.51 -6.67
N ASP A 258 1.49 -9.74 -6.66
CA ASP A 258 1.69 -10.67 -5.55
C ASP A 258 3.16 -11.04 -5.40
N ALA A 259 3.87 -11.27 -6.52
CA ALA A 259 5.31 -11.50 -6.51
C ALA A 259 6.08 -10.29 -5.95
N GLN A 260 5.76 -9.07 -6.39
CA GLN A 260 6.37 -7.84 -5.85
C GLN A 260 6.07 -7.65 -4.35
N THR A 261 4.80 -7.85 -3.94
CA THR A 261 4.38 -7.76 -2.53
C THR A 261 5.14 -8.77 -1.67
N ALA A 262 5.30 -10.01 -2.14
CA ALA A 262 6.01 -11.05 -1.42
C ALA A 262 7.50 -10.72 -1.23
N VAL A 263 8.15 -10.13 -2.24
CA VAL A 263 9.55 -9.68 -2.14
C VAL A 263 9.67 -8.54 -1.12
N SER A 264 8.77 -7.55 -1.15
CA SER A 264 8.77 -6.45 -0.18
C SER A 264 8.47 -6.93 1.25
N GLU A 265 7.50 -7.84 1.42
CA GLU A 265 7.17 -8.42 2.73
C GLU A 265 8.36 -9.19 3.30
N ARG A 266 9.06 -9.99 2.46
CA ARG A 266 10.29 -10.68 2.87
C ARG A 266 11.36 -9.71 3.35
N TYR A 267 11.58 -8.61 2.63
CA TYR A 267 12.54 -7.57 3.04
C TYR A 267 12.17 -6.95 4.39
N VAL A 268 10.88 -6.64 4.62
CA VAL A 268 10.41 -6.09 5.89
C VAL A 268 10.59 -7.11 7.03
N ILE A 269 10.28 -8.39 6.81
CA ILE A 269 10.47 -9.45 7.81
C ILE A 269 11.95 -9.62 8.18
N GLU A 270 12.84 -9.68 7.19
CA GLU A 270 14.28 -9.77 7.42
C GLU A 270 14.81 -8.55 8.20
N ARG A 271 14.32 -7.35 7.85
CA ARG A 271 14.72 -6.13 8.55
C ARG A 271 14.17 -6.07 9.98
N LEU A 272 12.93 -6.48 10.21
CA LEU A 272 12.33 -6.58 11.54
C LEU A 272 13.12 -7.54 12.44
N ALA A 273 13.52 -8.71 11.92
CA ALA A 273 14.34 -9.67 12.66
C ALA A 273 15.73 -9.11 13.02
N SER A 274 16.37 -8.37 12.11
CA SER A 274 17.62 -7.65 12.39
C SER A 274 17.43 -6.61 13.50
N LEU A 275 16.41 -5.76 13.36
CA LEU A 275 16.11 -4.71 14.33
C LEU A 275 15.75 -5.27 15.70
N GLU A 276 15.01 -6.37 15.76
CA GLU A 276 14.67 -7.05 17.02
C GLU A 276 15.92 -7.54 17.73
N ASN A 277 16.88 -8.13 17.00
CA ASN A 277 18.13 -8.56 17.62
C ASN A 277 18.98 -7.35 18.06
N GLU A 278 19.06 -6.29 17.26
CA GLU A 278 19.74 -5.03 17.63
C GLU A 278 19.11 -4.41 18.89
N LEU A 279 17.77 -4.31 18.95
CA LEU A 279 17.00 -3.85 20.11
C LEU A 279 17.28 -4.72 21.34
N ARG A 280 17.28 -6.04 21.22
CA ARG A 280 17.60 -6.95 22.32
C ARG A 280 19.01 -6.70 22.87
N THR A 281 20.00 -6.42 22.00
CA THR A 281 21.34 -6.06 22.49
C THR A 281 21.37 -4.71 23.19
N LEU A 282 20.61 -3.73 22.71
CA LEU A 282 20.46 -2.42 23.34
C LEU A 282 19.76 -2.53 24.68
N ASP A 283 18.67 -3.31 24.79
CA ASP A 283 17.96 -3.60 26.04
C ASP A 283 18.91 -4.18 27.09
N GLN A 284 19.75 -5.14 26.70
CA GLN A 284 20.77 -5.71 27.58
C GLN A 284 21.80 -4.66 27.99
N ARG A 285 22.30 -3.82 27.07
CA ARG A 285 23.25 -2.74 27.42
C ARG A 285 22.63 -1.71 28.36
N VAL A 286 21.39 -1.29 28.11
CA VAL A 286 20.65 -0.35 28.96
C VAL A 286 20.40 -0.97 30.35
N ALA A 287 20.00 -2.24 30.42
CA ALA A 287 19.80 -2.95 31.69
C ALA A 287 21.11 -3.14 32.47
N ASP A 288 22.19 -3.54 31.80
CA ASP A 288 23.53 -3.67 32.38
C ASP A 288 24.04 -2.32 32.88
N TYR A 289 23.78 -1.24 32.14
CA TYR A 289 24.16 0.11 32.54
C TYR A 289 23.39 0.56 33.79
N LYS A 290 22.06 0.41 33.80
CA LYS A 290 21.20 0.77 34.93
C LYS A 290 21.53 -0.05 36.18
N SER A 291 21.83 -1.35 36.03
CA SER A 291 22.23 -2.21 37.15
C SER A 291 23.63 -1.87 37.69
N LYS A 292 24.64 -1.69 36.83
CA LYS A 292 26.01 -1.32 37.25
C LYS A 292 26.08 0.04 37.94
N THR A 293 25.31 1.01 37.43
CA THR A 293 25.30 2.36 38.02
C THR A 293 24.39 2.46 39.24
N MET A 294 23.53 1.47 39.49
CA MET A 294 22.44 1.50 40.47
C MET A 294 21.65 2.80 40.41
N MET A 295 21.53 3.40 39.22
CA MET A 295 20.83 4.67 39.05
C MET A 295 19.40 4.38 38.59
N PRO A 296 18.40 4.68 39.44
CA PRO A 296 17.04 4.88 38.98
C PRO A 296 16.98 6.04 38.00
N ASP A 297 15.82 6.21 37.37
CA ASP A 297 15.53 7.36 36.51
C ASP A 297 15.95 8.68 37.19
N LEU A 298 16.64 9.56 36.45
CA LEU A 298 17.20 10.80 36.99
C LEU A 298 16.10 11.68 37.61
N GLU A 299 14.91 11.63 37.02
CA GLU A 299 13.73 12.34 37.51
C GLU A 299 13.25 11.80 38.88
N VAL A 300 13.28 10.47 39.07
CA VAL A 300 12.95 9.84 40.36
C VAL A 300 13.98 10.22 41.42
N MET A 301 15.27 10.19 41.08
CA MET A 301 16.36 10.57 41.99
C MET A 301 16.29 12.05 42.40
N ALA A 302 16.00 12.95 41.45
CA ALA A 302 15.85 14.37 41.72
C ALA A 302 14.68 14.64 42.68
N LYS A 303 13.56 13.91 42.51
CA LYS A 303 12.39 14.01 43.38
C LYS A 303 12.67 13.52 44.81
N VAL A 304 13.26 12.33 44.95
CA VAL A 304 13.62 11.75 46.27
C VAL A 304 14.61 12.67 47.00
N TYR A 305 15.60 13.23 46.29
CA TYR A 305 16.52 14.19 46.88
C TYR A 305 15.81 15.49 47.30
N ALA A 306 14.94 16.05 46.48
CA ALA A 306 14.21 17.28 46.81
C ALA A 306 13.35 17.11 48.08
N GLU A 307 12.71 15.96 48.23
CA GLU A 307 11.96 15.61 49.45
C GLU A 307 12.89 15.48 50.68
N GLY A 308 13.98 14.72 50.58
CA GLY A 308 14.94 14.58 51.69
C GLY A 308 15.68 15.89 52.04
N ALA A 309 15.97 16.73 51.05
CA ALA A 309 16.61 18.03 51.25
C ALA A 309 15.70 18.98 52.04
N LYS A 310 14.38 18.89 51.86
CA LYS A 310 13.41 19.65 52.65
C LYS A 310 13.48 19.25 54.13
N ASP A 311 13.51 17.96 54.42
CA ASP A 311 13.57 17.44 55.79
C ASP A 311 14.90 17.79 56.48
N ILE A 312 16.02 17.65 55.76
CA ILE A 312 17.36 18.06 56.24
C ILE A 312 17.41 19.57 56.50
N SER A 313 16.85 20.38 55.59
CA SER A 313 16.81 21.85 55.76
C SER A 313 15.97 22.26 56.97
N ALA A 314 14.84 21.60 57.18
CA ALA A 314 13.99 21.83 58.35
C ALA A 314 14.73 21.47 59.65
N ALA A 315 15.40 20.31 59.70
CA ALA A 315 16.20 19.90 60.84
C ALA A 315 17.39 20.84 61.09
N HIS A 316 18.06 21.33 60.03
CA HIS A 316 19.15 22.28 60.15
C HIS A 316 18.68 23.62 60.73
N LEU A 317 17.55 24.15 60.24
CA LEU A 317 16.96 25.39 60.75
C LEU A 317 16.58 25.25 62.23
N GLU A 318 15.91 24.16 62.59
CA GLU A 318 15.50 23.86 63.96
C GLU A 318 16.68 23.80 64.91
N LEU A 319 17.70 23.00 64.59
CA LEU A 319 18.92 22.89 65.41
C LEU A 319 19.70 24.20 65.48
N SER A 320 19.70 25.00 64.41
CA SER A 320 20.35 26.32 64.38
C SER A 320 19.65 27.31 65.32
N ASN A 321 18.31 27.31 65.34
CA ASN A 321 17.51 28.14 66.24
C ASN A 321 17.75 27.74 67.70
N GLN A 322 17.70 26.44 68.01
CA GLN A 322 17.98 25.93 69.35
C GLN A 322 19.40 26.29 69.82
N LEU A 323 20.38 26.22 68.91
CA LEU A 323 21.76 26.61 69.19
C LEU A 323 21.89 28.11 69.47
N TYR A 324 21.24 28.94 68.65
CA TYR A 324 21.21 30.39 68.82
C TYR A 324 20.62 30.77 70.19
N VAL A 325 19.47 30.18 70.52
CA VAL A 325 18.82 30.31 71.83
C VAL A 325 19.77 29.94 72.97
N ALA A 326 20.39 28.76 72.92
CA ALA A 326 21.24 28.28 73.99
C ALA A 326 22.48 29.18 74.18
N GLN A 327 23.02 29.72 73.08
CA GLN A 327 24.11 30.70 73.11
C GLN A 327 23.65 32.04 73.71
N ALA A 328 22.47 32.53 73.34
CA ALA A 328 21.91 33.76 73.90
C ALA A 328 21.70 33.64 75.42
N ILE A 329 21.24 32.49 75.91
CA ILE A 329 21.09 32.22 77.36
C ILE A 329 22.46 32.20 78.04
N ARG A 330 23.44 31.46 77.49
CA ARG A 330 24.81 31.43 78.01
C ARG A 330 25.41 32.85 78.07
N ASP A 331 25.23 33.64 77.02
CA ASP A 331 25.82 34.98 76.92
C ASP A 331 25.13 35.95 77.88
N TYR A 332 23.82 35.82 78.08
CA TYR A 332 23.07 36.56 79.09
C TYR A 332 23.54 36.20 80.51
N LEU A 333 23.74 34.91 80.81
CA LEU A 333 24.22 34.44 82.11
C LEU A 333 25.66 34.90 82.40
N ARG A 334 26.49 35.08 81.38
CA ARG A 334 27.87 35.56 81.52
C ARG A 334 27.98 37.08 81.62
N ASP A 335 26.92 37.82 81.31
CA ASP A 335 26.89 39.28 81.39
C ASP A 335 26.66 39.72 82.85
N GLU A 336 27.74 40.13 83.52
CA GLU A 336 27.67 40.56 84.92
C GLU A 336 26.73 41.75 85.15
N SER A 337 26.46 42.57 84.11
CA SER A 337 25.56 43.70 84.21
C SER A 337 24.09 43.31 84.37
N LYS A 338 23.73 42.05 84.07
CA LYS A 338 22.36 41.51 84.10
C LYS A 338 22.13 40.46 85.18
N LYS A 339 23.07 40.33 86.11
CA LYS A 339 23.06 39.33 87.18
C LYS A 339 21.81 39.36 88.07
N ASP A 340 21.18 40.53 88.21
CA ASP A 340 19.97 40.75 89.02
C ASP A 340 18.67 40.79 88.18
N GLU A 341 18.75 40.54 86.88
CA GLU A 341 17.60 40.54 85.98
C GLU A 341 16.99 39.14 85.80
N LEU A 342 15.73 39.09 85.37
CA LEU A 342 15.05 37.84 85.02
C LEU A 342 15.49 37.34 83.66
N LEU A 343 15.69 36.02 83.56
CA LEU A 343 15.95 35.36 82.29
C LEU A 343 14.68 35.34 81.42
N PRO A 344 14.75 35.72 80.14
CA PRO A 344 13.59 35.66 79.27
C PRO A 344 13.12 34.21 79.04
N ALA A 345 11.98 33.83 79.63
CA ALA A 345 11.45 32.46 79.57
C ALA A 345 11.06 32.00 78.14
N LEU A 346 10.74 32.96 77.25
CA LEU A 346 10.36 32.68 75.86
C LEU A 346 11.50 32.08 75.03
N LEU A 347 12.76 32.28 75.46
CA LEU A 347 13.90 31.77 74.72
C LEU A 347 14.03 30.24 74.82
N VAL A 348 13.52 29.58 75.86
CA VAL A 348 13.94 28.20 76.23
C VAL A 348 12.93 27.10 75.89
N ALA A 349 11.88 27.42 75.13
CA ALA A 349 10.68 26.56 75.00
C ALA A 349 10.96 25.13 74.50
N ASP A 350 11.99 24.92 73.67
CA ASP A 350 12.25 23.64 73.01
C ASP A 350 13.15 22.69 73.83
N ASN A 351 13.79 23.16 74.90
CA ASN A 351 14.55 22.31 75.83
C ASN A 351 13.92 22.31 77.21
N LYS A 352 13.05 21.33 77.45
CA LYS A 352 12.28 21.19 78.68
C LYS A 352 13.14 21.23 79.96
N ALA A 353 14.30 20.57 79.97
CA ALA A 353 15.17 20.54 81.14
C ALA A 353 15.77 21.92 81.44
N LEU A 354 16.16 22.66 80.40
CA LEU A 354 16.71 24.01 80.54
C LEU A 354 15.61 25.03 80.86
N ALA A 355 14.41 24.86 80.30
CA ALA A 355 13.24 25.67 80.62
C ALA A 355 12.83 25.52 82.09
N ASP A 356 12.82 24.29 82.61
CA ASP A 356 12.51 23.99 84.00
C ASP A 356 13.51 24.69 84.94
N GLN A 357 14.82 24.63 84.63
CA GLN A 357 15.88 25.32 85.40
C GLN A 357 15.80 26.85 85.33
N VAL A 358 15.47 27.42 84.17
CA VAL A 358 15.28 28.87 84.00
C VAL A 358 14.05 29.37 84.75
N GLY A 359 12.98 28.58 84.80
CA GLY A 359 11.79 28.87 85.62
C GLY A 359 12.10 28.91 87.12
N GLU A 360 12.91 27.97 87.59
CA GLU A 360 13.36 27.92 88.99
C GLU A 360 14.25 29.12 89.34
N TYR A 361 15.22 29.46 88.48
CA TYR A 361 16.07 30.64 88.61
C TYR A 361 15.26 31.94 88.69
N ASN A 362 14.29 32.13 87.79
CA ASN A 362 13.42 33.31 87.79
C ASN A 362 12.55 33.40 89.05
N THR A 363 12.09 32.26 89.57
CA THR A 363 11.33 32.21 90.82
C THR A 363 12.18 32.68 91.99
N LEU A 364 13.43 32.20 92.09
CA LEU A 364 14.38 32.65 93.11
C LEU A 364 14.72 34.14 92.97
N GLN A 365 14.85 34.66 91.74
CA GLN A 365 15.11 36.09 91.51
C GLN A 365 13.93 36.97 91.94
N LEU A 366 12.69 36.55 91.66
CA LEU A 366 11.50 37.25 92.11
C LEU A 366 11.38 37.24 93.65
N GLN A 367 11.69 36.11 94.29
CA GLN A 367 11.74 36.01 95.74
C GLN A 367 12.79 36.95 96.33
N ARG A 368 14.00 36.99 95.75
CA ARG A 368 15.05 37.94 96.13
C ARG A 368 14.58 39.39 96.01
N SER A 369 14.02 39.77 94.86
CA SER A 369 13.52 41.12 94.61
C SER A 369 12.48 41.54 95.65
N LYS A 370 11.55 40.64 96.01
CA LYS A 370 10.55 40.86 97.05
C LYS A 370 11.16 41.05 98.44
N ILE A 371 12.15 40.24 98.82
CA ILE A 371 12.80 40.35 100.13
C ILE A 371 13.64 41.63 100.20
N VAL A 372 14.39 41.96 99.16
CA VAL A 372 15.19 43.20 99.07
C VAL A 372 14.30 44.45 99.07
N ALA A 373 13.11 44.41 98.46
CA ALA A 373 12.15 45.51 98.52
C ALA A 373 11.56 45.72 99.93
N SER A 374 11.49 44.66 100.75
CA SER A 374 10.93 44.67 102.11
C SER A 374 11.99 44.78 103.23
N SER A 375 13.28 44.74 102.89
CA SER A 375 14.40 44.71 103.85
C SER A 375 15.66 45.38 103.26
N SER A 376 16.84 45.15 103.85
CA SER A 376 18.13 45.61 103.29
C SER A 376 18.84 44.49 102.54
N LYS A 377 19.74 44.85 101.60
CA LYS A 377 20.61 43.89 100.88
C LYS A 377 21.51 43.05 101.81
N GLU A 378 21.64 43.42 103.08
CA GLU A 378 22.47 42.71 104.06
C GLU A 378 21.68 41.76 104.97
N SER A 379 20.36 41.62 104.76
CA SER A 379 19.54 40.70 105.54
C SER A 379 20.05 39.24 105.41
N PRO A 380 20.14 38.46 106.50
CA PRO A 380 20.55 37.05 106.46
C PRO A 380 19.72 36.20 105.48
N LEU A 381 18.45 36.55 105.27
CA LEU A 381 17.56 35.88 104.31
C LEU A 381 17.93 36.18 102.85
N VAL A 382 18.43 37.38 102.55
CA VAL A 382 18.90 37.74 101.20
C VAL A 382 20.19 36.97 100.88
N ARG A 383 21.10 36.83 101.86
CA ARG A 383 22.35 36.06 101.69
C ARG A 383 22.11 34.58 101.41
N ASP A 384 21.05 33.99 101.95
CA ASP A 384 20.69 32.60 101.67
C ASP A 384 20.15 32.44 100.25
N ILE A 385 19.24 33.32 99.82
CA ILE A 385 18.74 33.33 98.43
C ILE A 385 19.87 33.65 97.43
N ASP A 386 20.82 34.53 97.76
CA ASP A 386 21.98 34.81 96.91
C ASP A 386 22.86 33.56 96.70
N ARG A 387 23.02 32.71 97.72
CA ARG A 387 23.73 31.42 97.58
C ARG A 387 22.96 30.46 96.68
N GLN A 388 21.64 30.35 96.86
CA GLN A 388 20.79 29.50 96.03
C GLN A 388 20.78 29.98 94.56
N LEU A 389 20.70 31.30 94.33
CA LEU A 389 20.79 31.91 93.01
C LEU A 389 22.14 31.68 92.34
N SER A 390 23.25 31.78 93.08
CA SER A 390 24.58 31.49 92.53
C SER A 390 24.71 30.02 92.12
N ALA A 391 24.26 29.09 92.96
CA ALA A 391 24.30 27.66 92.63
C ALA A 391 23.39 27.31 91.44
N MET A 392 22.21 27.93 91.36
CA MET A 392 21.30 27.76 90.23
C MET A 392 21.86 28.39 88.95
N HIS A 393 22.50 29.55 89.05
CA HIS A 393 23.18 30.21 87.93
C HIS A 393 24.25 29.30 87.31
N ASP A 394 25.14 28.73 88.14
CA ASP A 394 26.18 27.81 87.68
C ASP A 394 25.59 26.53 87.06
N ALA A 395 24.49 26.02 87.61
CA ALA A 395 23.78 24.86 87.09
C ALA A 395 23.15 25.12 85.70
N VAL A 396 22.46 26.25 85.54
CA VAL A 396 21.86 26.68 84.26
C VAL A 396 22.95 26.94 83.23
N LEU A 397 24.05 27.59 83.62
CA LEU A 397 25.19 27.86 82.74
C LEU A 397 25.83 26.55 82.23
N THR A 398 26.10 25.61 83.13
CA THR A 398 26.66 24.29 82.77
C THR A 398 25.72 23.51 81.85
N SER A 399 24.41 23.56 82.12
CA SER A 399 23.37 22.93 81.29
C SER A 399 23.33 23.54 79.88
N ALA A 400 23.40 24.88 79.78
CA ALA A 400 23.42 25.61 78.51
C ALA A 400 24.69 25.29 77.70
N GLU A 401 25.85 25.21 78.34
CA GLU A 401 27.10 24.83 77.68
C GLU A 401 27.07 23.39 77.15
N ASN A 402 26.47 22.46 77.89
CA ASN A 402 26.29 21.08 77.43
C ASN A 402 25.29 20.99 76.28
N ALA A 403 24.17 21.72 76.35
CA ALA A 403 23.21 21.82 75.25
C ALA A 403 23.87 22.39 73.98
N ILE A 404 24.68 23.45 74.09
CA ILE A 404 25.43 24.03 72.96
C ILE A 404 26.38 23.00 72.35
N LYS A 405 27.11 22.22 73.16
CA LYS A 405 28.01 21.16 72.65
C LYS A 405 27.22 20.08 71.89
N GLN A 406 26.11 19.61 72.46
CA GLN A 406 25.23 18.62 71.84
C GLN A 406 24.66 19.12 70.50
N LEU A 407 24.09 20.34 70.49
CA LEU A 407 23.50 20.96 69.32
C LEU A 407 24.53 21.19 68.21
N LYS A 408 25.76 21.59 68.55
CA LYS A 408 26.86 21.69 67.56
C LYS A 408 27.22 20.35 66.93
N LEU A 409 27.20 19.25 67.69
CA LEU A 409 27.46 17.91 67.15
C LEU A 409 26.33 17.45 66.23
N GLN A 410 25.08 17.69 66.63
CA GLN A 410 23.91 17.38 65.80
C GLN A 410 23.91 18.21 64.51
N LEU A 411 24.17 19.52 64.61
CA LEU A 411 24.27 20.41 63.45
C LEU A 411 25.38 19.96 62.50
N LYS A 412 26.56 19.60 63.01
CA LYS A 412 27.66 19.05 62.20
C LYS A 412 27.24 17.76 61.46
N SER A 413 26.45 16.90 62.10
CA SER A 413 25.94 15.67 61.47
C SER A 413 24.93 15.98 60.36
N VAL A 414 24.00 16.92 60.59
CA VAL A 414 23.00 17.33 59.60
C VAL A 414 23.67 18.03 58.41
N THR A 415 24.61 18.94 58.64
CA THR A 415 25.40 19.59 57.57
C THR A 415 26.24 18.59 56.78
N ALA A 416 26.76 17.53 57.42
CA ALA A 416 27.47 16.46 56.71
C ALA A 416 26.54 15.71 55.75
N LYS A 417 25.34 15.33 56.20
CA LYS A 417 24.31 14.70 55.35
C LYS A 417 23.86 15.61 54.21
N GLU A 418 23.69 16.90 54.47
CA GLU A 418 23.34 17.88 53.44
C GLU A 418 24.41 17.96 52.34
N ASN A 419 25.70 17.98 52.72
CA ASN A 419 26.81 18.03 51.78
C ASN A 419 26.97 16.73 50.98
N GLU A 420 26.78 15.58 51.63
CA GLU A 420 26.76 14.27 50.95
C GLU A 420 25.67 14.22 49.87
N GLY A 421 24.45 14.67 50.21
CA GLY A 421 23.34 14.75 49.26
C GLY A 421 23.62 15.71 48.09
N LYS A 422 24.19 16.90 48.35
CA LYS A 422 24.59 17.85 47.31
C LYS A 422 25.63 17.26 46.35
N GLN A 423 26.60 16.51 46.88
CA GLN A 423 27.62 15.85 46.06
C GLN A 423 27.04 14.72 45.19
N LEU A 424 26.13 13.92 45.75
CA LEU A 424 25.40 12.91 44.98
C LEU A 424 24.63 13.55 43.81
N LEU A 425 23.88 14.62 44.05
CA LEU A 425 23.13 15.33 43.01
C LEU A 425 24.06 15.94 41.95
N ALA A 426 25.18 16.56 42.35
CA ALA A 426 26.15 17.12 41.41
C ALA A 426 26.85 16.06 40.55
N SER A 427 26.98 14.83 41.06
CA SER A 427 27.57 13.70 40.32
C SER A 427 26.58 12.99 39.38
N ALA A 428 25.27 13.15 39.61
CA ALA A 428 24.23 12.45 38.87
C ALA A 428 24.21 12.77 37.36
N PRO A 429 24.35 14.04 36.90
CA PRO A 429 24.38 14.35 35.47
C PRO A 429 25.52 13.65 34.71
N LYS A 430 26.72 13.59 35.29
CA LYS A 430 27.88 12.93 34.66
C LYS A 430 27.66 11.43 34.50
N LYS A 431 26.96 10.81 35.45
CA LYS A 431 26.59 9.40 35.36
C LYS A 431 25.36 9.17 34.48
N ALA A 432 24.43 10.12 34.36
CA ALA A 432 23.30 10.03 33.42
C ALA A 432 23.77 10.09 31.96
N ILE A 433 24.79 10.92 31.65
CA ILE A 433 25.31 11.08 30.29
C ILE A 433 25.84 9.76 29.69
N GLY A 434 26.40 8.87 30.49
CA GLY A 434 27.01 7.64 29.97
C GLY A 434 26.00 6.63 29.40
N GLY A 435 24.71 6.70 29.77
CA GLY A 435 23.65 5.81 29.27
C GLY A 435 22.77 6.42 28.16
N LEU A 436 22.85 7.74 27.93
CA LEU A 436 22.00 8.45 26.97
C LEU A 436 22.22 8.02 25.52
N GLY A 437 23.43 7.54 25.18
CA GLY A 437 23.75 7.05 23.84
C GLY A 437 22.91 5.83 23.48
N ASP A 438 23.01 4.77 24.29
CA ASP A 438 22.24 3.54 24.09
C ASP A 438 20.73 3.80 24.18
N GLU A 439 20.26 4.68 25.07
CA GLU A 439 18.83 5.00 25.22
C GLU A 439 18.27 5.81 24.04
N ARG A 440 19.09 6.68 23.43
CA ARG A 440 18.74 7.38 22.17
C ARG A 440 18.70 6.41 21.00
N ASP A 441 19.71 5.57 20.86
CA ASP A 441 19.79 4.61 19.77
C ASP A 441 18.64 3.59 19.88
N TRP A 442 18.32 3.12 21.08
CA TRP A 442 17.12 2.32 21.37
C TRP A 442 15.84 3.00 20.89
N ARG A 443 15.65 4.29 21.20
CA ARG A 443 14.44 5.03 20.81
C ARG A 443 14.29 5.11 19.29
N VAL A 444 15.37 5.45 18.59
CA VAL A 444 15.38 5.53 17.12
C VAL A 444 15.09 4.16 16.50
N LEU A 445 15.77 3.10 16.96
CA LEU A 445 15.53 1.75 16.45
C LEU A 445 14.10 1.27 16.73
N ASN A 446 13.57 1.56 17.93
CA ASN A 446 12.21 1.17 18.31
C ASN A 446 11.16 1.90 17.45
N GLU A 447 11.35 3.19 17.16
CA GLU A 447 10.48 3.93 16.24
C GLU A 447 10.49 3.32 14.82
N VAL A 448 11.68 2.96 14.30
CA VAL A 448 11.79 2.28 12.99
C VAL A 448 11.13 0.90 13.02
N TYR A 449 11.30 0.14 14.10
CA TYR A 449 10.67 -1.17 14.28
C TYR A 449 9.14 -1.06 14.25
N VAL A 450 8.57 -0.16 15.06
CA VAL A 450 7.12 0.08 15.10
C VAL A 450 6.60 0.58 13.75
N PHE A 451 7.32 1.48 13.09
CA PHE A 451 6.95 1.96 11.76
C PHE A 451 6.89 0.83 10.71
N LEU A 452 7.91 -0.05 10.68
CA LEU A 452 7.92 -1.19 9.77
C LEU A 452 6.81 -2.20 10.08
N LEU A 453 6.48 -2.40 11.36
CA LEU A 453 5.38 -3.25 11.78
C LEU A 453 4.03 -2.69 11.29
N GLN A 454 3.80 -1.38 11.47
CA GLN A 454 2.61 -0.71 10.96
C GLN A 454 2.52 -0.83 9.43
N LYS A 455 3.63 -0.60 8.71
CA LYS A 455 3.64 -0.70 7.24
C LYS A 455 3.38 -2.12 6.74
N ARG A 456 3.85 -3.14 7.47
CA ARG A 456 3.50 -4.53 7.18
C ARG A 456 2.01 -4.78 7.30
N GLU A 457 1.37 -4.33 8.38
CA GLU A 457 -0.08 -4.47 8.56
C GLU A 457 -0.85 -3.71 7.47
N GLU A 458 -0.47 -2.48 7.16
CA GLU A 458 -1.07 -1.71 6.05
C GLU A 458 -0.95 -2.46 4.71
N ALA A 459 0.20 -3.08 4.43
CA ALA A 459 0.42 -3.87 3.22
C ALA A 459 -0.47 -5.13 3.17
N GLN A 460 -0.64 -5.83 4.31
CA GLN A 460 -1.53 -6.99 4.40
C GLN A 460 -3.00 -6.59 4.25
N MET A 461 -3.41 -5.44 4.81
CA MET A 461 -4.76 -4.89 4.64
C MET A 461 -5.01 -4.47 3.18
N SER A 462 -4.07 -3.77 2.55
CA SER A 462 -4.15 -3.41 1.12
C SER A 462 -4.28 -4.66 0.24
N LYS A 463 -3.53 -5.73 0.54
CA LYS A 463 -3.66 -7.03 -0.15
C LYS A 463 -5.07 -7.62 -0.05
N ALA A 464 -5.72 -7.50 1.10
CA ALA A 464 -7.07 -8.02 1.31
C ALA A 464 -8.17 -7.21 0.58
N LEU A 465 -7.91 -5.93 0.26
CA LEU A 465 -8.88 -4.98 -0.30
C LEU A 465 -8.70 -4.73 -1.82
N ARG A 466 -7.82 -5.49 -2.50
CA ARG A 466 -7.44 -5.24 -3.92
C ARG A 466 -8.63 -5.31 -4.90
N ASN A 467 -8.77 -4.28 -5.73
CA ASN A 467 -9.69 -4.26 -6.90
C ASN A 467 -9.25 -3.21 -7.95
N ASP A 468 -8.14 -3.51 -8.61
CA ASP A 468 -7.39 -2.53 -9.42
C ASP A 468 -7.87 -2.44 -10.87
N ILE A 469 -8.49 -3.50 -11.38
CA ILE A 469 -8.95 -3.60 -12.76
C ILE A 469 -10.47 -3.65 -12.79
N ARG A 470 -11.09 -2.49 -13.08
CA ARG A 470 -12.54 -2.37 -13.15
C ARG A 470 -13.00 -2.32 -14.61
N VAL A 471 -13.85 -3.27 -14.99
CA VAL A 471 -14.54 -3.21 -16.28
C VAL A 471 -15.63 -2.16 -16.18
N LEU A 472 -15.50 -1.06 -16.93
CA LEU A 472 -16.48 0.02 -16.98
C LEU A 472 -17.66 -0.35 -17.87
N THR A 473 -17.34 -0.91 -19.04
CA THR A 473 -18.32 -1.34 -20.02
C THR A 473 -17.95 -2.75 -20.47
N PRO A 474 -18.82 -3.76 -20.24
CA PRO A 474 -18.57 -5.12 -20.73
C PRO A 474 -18.53 -5.14 -22.27
N PRO A 475 -18.03 -6.22 -22.91
CA PRO A 475 -17.97 -6.33 -24.36
C PRO A 475 -19.35 -6.28 -25.02
N LEU A 476 -19.78 -5.06 -25.31
CA LEU A 476 -21.02 -4.73 -25.99
C LEU A 476 -20.71 -4.31 -27.43
N GLY A 477 -21.71 -4.37 -28.29
CA GLY A 477 -21.56 -3.90 -29.66
C GLY A 477 -22.93 -3.68 -30.29
N VAL A 478 -22.96 -2.79 -31.27
CA VAL A 478 -24.17 -2.52 -32.06
C VAL A 478 -24.68 -3.84 -32.64
N LYS A 479 -26.01 -4.07 -32.61
CA LYS A 479 -26.60 -5.31 -33.16
C LYS A 479 -26.33 -5.46 -34.66
N GLU A 480 -26.09 -4.35 -35.36
CA GLU A 480 -25.79 -4.26 -36.78
C GLU A 480 -24.34 -4.67 -37.14
N GLN A 481 -24.14 -5.13 -38.37
CA GLN A 481 -22.82 -5.49 -38.90
C GLN A 481 -21.94 -4.24 -39.05
N SER A 482 -20.70 -4.31 -38.58
CA SER A 482 -19.74 -3.20 -38.69
C SER A 482 -19.11 -3.10 -40.09
N ALA A 483 -19.01 -4.22 -40.81
CA ALA A 483 -18.57 -4.26 -42.20
C ALA A 483 -19.17 -5.49 -42.91
N PRO A 484 -19.45 -5.44 -44.21
CA PRO A 484 -19.47 -4.25 -45.08
C PRO A 484 -20.63 -3.29 -44.75
N VAL A 485 -20.38 -1.97 -44.79
CA VAL A 485 -21.41 -0.94 -44.54
C VAL A 485 -22.26 -0.77 -45.79
N LYS A 486 -23.46 -1.38 -45.80
CA LYS A 486 -24.34 -1.47 -46.98
C LYS A 486 -24.58 -0.11 -47.63
N LYS A 487 -24.88 0.92 -46.83
CA LYS A 487 -25.18 2.28 -47.31
C LYS A 487 -23.99 2.90 -48.07
N ASN A 488 -22.79 2.80 -47.51
CA ASN A 488 -21.59 3.40 -48.09
C ASN A 488 -21.17 2.71 -49.40
N ILE A 489 -21.25 1.37 -49.44
CA ILE A 489 -20.90 0.61 -50.64
C ILE A 489 -21.89 0.88 -51.77
N LEU A 490 -23.19 0.92 -51.47
CA LEU A 490 -24.22 1.21 -52.46
C LEU A 490 -24.09 2.65 -53.00
N PHE A 491 -23.81 3.60 -52.12
CA PHE A 491 -23.57 5.00 -52.52
C PHE A 491 -22.31 5.15 -53.37
N GLY A 492 -21.20 4.50 -52.98
CA GLY A 492 -19.97 4.48 -53.76
C GLY A 492 -20.15 3.81 -55.13
N ALA A 493 -20.89 2.70 -55.18
CA ALA A 493 -21.23 2.01 -56.43
C ALA A 493 -22.06 2.89 -57.37
N PHE A 494 -23.01 3.65 -56.83
CA PHE A 494 -23.79 4.62 -57.60
C PHE A 494 -22.90 5.72 -58.21
N LEU A 495 -22.01 6.32 -57.42
CA LEU A 495 -21.07 7.35 -57.91
C LEU A 495 -20.11 6.78 -58.96
N LEU A 496 -19.57 5.59 -58.73
CA LEU A 496 -18.64 4.93 -59.67
C LEU A 496 -19.34 4.56 -60.98
N GLY A 497 -20.60 4.12 -60.90
CA GLY A 497 -21.44 3.85 -62.07
C GLY A 497 -21.76 5.10 -62.91
N LEU A 498 -21.80 6.29 -62.30
CA LEU A 498 -21.90 7.56 -63.04
C LEU A 498 -20.54 8.02 -63.59
N PHE A 499 -19.45 7.72 -62.89
CA PHE A 499 -18.11 8.16 -63.24
C PHE A 499 -17.53 7.44 -64.47
N LEU A 500 -17.67 6.11 -64.55
CA LEU A 500 -17.18 5.30 -65.68
C LEU A 500 -17.62 5.80 -67.07
N PRO A 501 -18.92 6.03 -67.33
CA PRO A 501 -19.39 6.55 -68.62
C PRO A 501 -18.96 8.00 -68.85
N ALA A 502 -18.88 8.84 -67.81
CA ALA A 502 -18.39 10.21 -67.93
C ALA A 502 -16.92 10.25 -68.41
N CYS A 503 -16.05 9.40 -67.83
CA CYS A 503 -14.67 9.24 -68.27
C CYS A 503 -14.57 8.69 -69.69
N ALA A 504 -15.37 7.68 -70.04
CA ALA A 504 -15.36 7.10 -71.38
C ALA A 504 -15.77 8.13 -72.45
N ILE A 505 -16.76 8.98 -72.16
CA ILE A 505 -17.17 10.07 -73.06
C ILE A 505 -16.06 11.12 -73.16
N PHE A 506 -15.45 11.51 -72.04
CA PHE A 506 -14.35 12.49 -72.02
C PHE A 506 -13.14 12.03 -72.86
N VAL A 507 -12.71 10.77 -72.72
CA VAL A 507 -11.61 10.20 -73.51
C VAL A 507 -11.98 10.11 -74.98
N ARG A 508 -13.20 9.70 -75.30
CA ARG A 508 -13.67 9.61 -76.70
C ARG A 508 -13.73 10.97 -77.37
N GLU A 509 -14.22 12.00 -76.69
CA GLU A 509 -14.26 13.36 -77.24
C GLU A 509 -12.88 14.01 -77.35
N ARG A 510 -11.96 13.67 -76.44
CA ARG A 510 -10.55 14.09 -76.56
C ARG A 510 -9.88 13.44 -77.77
N ASN A 511 -10.10 12.14 -77.99
CA ASN A 511 -9.52 11.41 -79.13
C ASN A 511 -10.19 11.76 -80.46
N ALA A 512 -11.44 12.23 -80.48
CA ALA A 512 -12.11 12.71 -81.69
C ALA A 512 -11.70 14.14 -82.10
N ARG A 513 -10.91 14.84 -81.26
CA ARG A 513 -10.38 16.19 -81.52
C ARG A 513 -8.87 16.21 -81.82
N ALA A 514 -8.18 15.08 -81.62
CA ALA A 514 -6.82 14.82 -82.08
C ALA A 514 -6.91 14.12 -83.44
#